data_AF-A0A1I5SV25-F1
#
_entry.id   AF-A0A1I5SV25-F1
#
_cell.length_a   1.000
_cell.length_b   1.000
_cell.length_c   1.000
_cell.angle_alpha   90.00
_cell.angle_beta   90.00
_cell.angle_gamma   90.00
#
_symmetry.space_group_name_H-M   'P 1'
#
loop_
_entity.id
_entity.type
_entity.pdbx_description
1 polymer ?
#
loop_
_entity_poly.entity_id
_entity_poly.type
_entity_poly.pdbx_seq_one_letter_code
_entity_poly.pdbx_strand_id
1 'polypeptide(L)'
;MVIPVNEEYYEIKNGSKPKKKVWIETETKDLKQKILDSGYTNKIKQNVLKLYEKIGTEVFGNSRVVEILGCSEVTATSYLKRMEDEMKIIVPVEGMGKGKYKFSV
;
A
#
# COMPACT_ATOMS: atom_id res chain seq x y z
N MET A 1 30.41 28.45 12.98
CA MET A 1 30.34 27.09 12.42
C MET A 1 28.97 26.96 11.76
N VAL A 2 28.94 27.04 10.43
CA VAL A 2 27.71 26.89 9.64
C VAL A 2 28.00 25.74 8.68
N ILE A 3 27.28 24.64 8.86
CA ILE A 3 27.34 23.49 7.96
C ILE A 3 26.42 23.86 6.79
N PRO A 4 26.91 24.01 5.55
CA PRO A 4 26.04 24.23 4.40
C PRO A 4 25.20 22.97 4.17
N VAL A 5 23.89 23.17 4.11
CA VAL A 5 22.88 22.11 3.96
C VAL A 5 22.94 21.57 2.53
N ASN A 6 23.25 20.28 2.42
CA ASN A 6 23.25 19.38 1.28
C ASN A 6 22.86 19.95 -0.11
N GLU A 7 23.89 20.00 -0.96
CA GLU A 7 23.88 20.07 -2.42
C GLU A 7 23.46 18.74 -3.09
N GLU A 8 22.61 17.94 -2.41
CA GLU A 8 22.08 16.67 -2.96
C GLU A 8 20.73 16.87 -3.67
N TYR A 9 20.34 18.13 -3.85
CA TYR A 9 19.45 18.58 -4.92
C TYR A 9 20.33 18.70 -6.18
N TYR A 10 20.29 17.77 -7.15
CA TYR A 10 20.22 18.06 -8.61
C TYR A 10 20.66 16.94 -9.58
N GLU A 11 21.30 15.83 -9.21
CA GLU A 11 21.90 14.96 -10.25
C GLU A 11 21.51 13.48 -10.21
N ILE A 12 20.28 13.15 -10.65
CA ILE A 12 20.06 11.90 -11.42
C ILE A 12 18.89 12.00 -12.40
N LYS A 13 18.93 13.01 -13.28
CA LYS A 13 18.41 12.85 -14.65
C LYS A 13 19.60 12.53 -15.55
N ASN A 14 19.78 11.25 -15.90
CA ASN A 14 20.08 10.79 -17.28
C ASN A 14 20.48 9.31 -17.34
N GLY A 15 19.54 8.48 -17.82
CA GLY A 15 19.77 7.37 -18.75
C GLY A 15 20.76 6.26 -18.38
N SER A 16 20.26 5.16 -17.80
CA SER A 16 20.50 3.78 -18.27
C SER A 16 19.68 2.77 -17.46
N LYS A 17 18.76 2.06 -18.12
CA LYS A 17 17.89 1.03 -17.54
C LYS A 17 18.72 -0.19 -17.07
N PRO A 18 18.65 -0.60 -15.79
CA PRO A 18 18.91 -1.99 -15.43
C PRO A 18 17.62 -2.79 -15.67
N LYS A 19 17.55 -3.47 -16.81
CA LYS A 19 16.51 -4.46 -17.15
C LYS A 19 16.62 -5.69 -16.22
N LYS A 20 16.28 -5.54 -14.94
CA LYS A 20 16.07 -6.65 -13.97
C LYS A 20 15.53 -6.14 -12.61
N LYS A 21 14.70 -5.09 -12.61
CA LYS A 21 13.93 -4.62 -11.42
C LYS A 21 12.53 -4.08 -11.76
N VAL A 22 12.15 -4.11 -13.04
CA VAL A 22 10.99 -3.36 -13.54
C VAL A 22 9.65 -4.01 -13.14
N TRP A 23 9.58 -5.33 -12.97
CA TRP A 23 8.30 -6.01 -12.73
C TRP A 23 7.70 -5.71 -11.35
N ILE A 24 8.50 -5.80 -10.28
CA ILE A 24 8.04 -5.54 -8.91
C ILE A 24 7.70 -4.05 -8.70
N GLU A 25 8.45 -3.14 -9.34
CA GLU A 25 8.17 -1.70 -9.28
C GLU A 25 6.94 -1.28 -10.11
N THR A 26 6.53 -2.08 -11.11
CA THR A 26 5.35 -1.76 -11.92
C THR A 26 4.07 -2.20 -11.22
N GLU A 27 4.00 -3.41 -10.66
CA GLU A 27 2.82 -3.88 -9.90
C GLU A 27 2.53 -3.00 -8.67
N THR A 28 3.58 -2.61 -7.94
CA THR A 28 3.46 -1.67 -6.82
C THR A 28 2.95 -0.29 -7.27
N LYS A 29 3.27 0.14 -8.50
CA LYS A 29 2.85 1.44 -9.04
C LYS A 29 1.37 1.44 -9.41
N ASP A 30 0.86 0.37 -10.02
CA ASP A 30 -0.55 0.23 -10.38
C ASP A 30 -1.46 0.22 -9.13
N LEU A 31 -1.05 -0.49 -8.07
CA LEU A 31 -1.81 -0.51 -6.82
C LEU A 31 -1.82 0.86 -6.12
N LYS A 32 -0.67 1.55 -6.08
CA LYS A 32 -0.59 2.92 -5.55
C LYS A 32 -1.46 3.89 -6.36
N GLN A 33 -1.49 3.76 -7.67
CA GLN A 33 -2.31 4.59 -8.53
C GLN A 33 -3.80 4.35 -8.28
N LYS A 34 -4.26 3.09 -8.16
CA LYS A 34 -5.65 2.77 -7.77
C LYS A 34 -6.07 3.43 -6.45
N ILE A 35 -5.17 3.45 -5.47
CA ILE A 35 -5.43 4.12 -4.19
C ILE A 35 -5.53 5.65 -4.38
N LEU A 36 -4.62 6.24 -5.18
CA LEU A 36 -4.61 7.68 -5.44
C LEU A 36 -5.80 8.15 -6.28
N ASP A 37 -6.24 7.34 -7.24
CA ASP A 37 -7.39 7.62 -8.11
C ASP A 37 -8.73 7.36 -7.41
N SER A 38 -8.71 6.65 -6.27
CA SER A 38 -9.92 6.44 -5.49
C SER A 38 -10.52 7.78 -5.02
N GLY A 39 -11.85 7.86 -4.93
CA GLY A 39 -12.58 9.05 -4.45
C GLY A 39 -12.42 9.34 -2.96
N TYR A 40 -11.49 8.68 -2.29
CA TYR A 40 -11.28 8.77 -0.84
C TYR A 40 -10.47 9.98 -0.42
N THR A 41 -10.63 10.36 0.85
CA THR A 41 -9.82 11.41 1.46
C THR A 41 -8.35 11.01 1.55
N ASN A 42 -7.45 12.00 1.54
CA ASN A 42 -6.00 11.76 1.66
C ASN A 42 -5.64 10.93 2.90
N LYS A 43 -6.37 11.09 4.01
CA LYS A 43 -6.17 10.30 5.24
C LYS A 43 -6.41 8.80 5.00
N ILE A 44 -7.48 8.44 4.29
CA ILE A 44 -7.78 7.05 3.97
C ILE A 44 -6.73 6.48 3.02
N LYS A 45 -6.37 7.24 1.98
CA LYS A 45 -5.32 6.85 1.02
C LYS A 45 -3.99 6.56 1.71
N GLN A 46 -3.55 7.45 2.60
CA GLN A 46 -2.33 7.26 3.38
C GLN A 46 -2.40 6.03 4.30
N ASN A 47 -3.53 5.79 4.95
CA ASN A 47 -3.70 4.60 5.78
C ASN A 47 -3.63 3.30 4.99
N VAL A 48 -4.24 3.26 3.79
CA VAL A 48 -4.18 2.08 2.91
C VAL A 48 -2.76 1.86 2.38
N LEU A 49 -2.05 2.93 2.01
CA LEU A 49 -0.64 2.85 1.64
C LEU A 49 0.23 2.32 2.78
N LYS A 50 0.00 2.79 4.01
CA LYS A 50 0.70 2.29 5.20
C LYS A 50 0.44 0.80 5.44
N LEU A 51 -0.80 0.34 5.26
CA LEU A 51 -1.13 -1.09 5.35
C LEU A 51 -0.35 -1.89 4.31
N TYR A 52 -0.35 -1.43 3.06
CA TYR A 52 0.37 -2.07 1.98
C TYR A 52 1.88 -2.16 2.26
N GLU A 53 2.51 -1.08 2.71
CA GLU A 53 3.93 -1.06 3.05
C GLU A 53 4.30 -1.95 4.24
N LYS A 54 3.40 -2.09 5.22
CA LYS A 54 3.64 -2.90 6.43
C LYS A 54 3.33 -4.38 6.24
N ILE A 55 2.40 -4.73 5.37
CA ILE A 55 1.95 -6.11 5.14
C ILE A 55 2.64 -6.72 3.91
N GLY A 56 2.80 -5.94 2.84
CA GLY A 56 3.38 -6.42 1.58
C GLY A 56 2.54 -7.54 0.95
N THR A 57 3.14 -8.72 0.80
CA THR A 57 2.52 -9.89 0.15
C THR A 57 1.96 -10.91 1.15
N GLU A 58 2.01 -10.61 2.45
CA GLU A 58 1.49 -11.48 3.51
C GLU A 58 -0.05 -11.56 3.48
N VAL A 59 -0.59 -12.72 3.86
CA VAL A 59 -2.03 -12.87 4.10
C VAL A 59 -2.39 -12.21 5.43
N PHE A 60 -3.35 -11.29 5.40
CA PHE A 60 -3.76 -10.52 6.56
C PHE A 60 -5.26 -10.58 6.78
N GLY A 61 -5.71 -10.09 7.92
CA GLY A 61 -7.14 -9.96 8.23
C GLY A 61 -7.38 -8.74 9.10
N ASN A 62 -8.59 -8.67 9.68
CA ASN A 62 -9.04 -7.53 10.47
C ASN A 62 -8.04 -7.16 11.59
N SER A 63 -7.59 -8.13 12.38
CA SER A 63 -6.69 -7.92 13.52
C SER A 63 -5.38 -7.23 13.11
N ARG A 64 -4.83 -7.55 11.92
CA ARG A 64 -3.60 -6.94 11.43
C ARG A 64 -3.82 -5.48 11.02
N VAL A 65 -4.99 -5.17 10.45
CA VAL A 65 -5.38 -3.80 10.12
C VAL A 65 -5.53 -2.96 11.39
N VAL A 66 -6.17 -3.51 12.43
CA VAL A 66 -6.29 -2.88 13.76
C VAL A 66 -4.91 -2.59 14.34
N GLU A 67 -3.98 -3.54 14.29
CA GLU A 67 -2.62 -3.38 14.82
C GLU A 67 -1.85 -2.26 14.11
N ILE A 68 -1.91 -2.18 12.78
CA ILE A 68 -1.13 -1.21 11.99
C ILE A 68 -1.71 0.20 12.07
N LEU A 69 -3.05 0.32 12.09
CA LEU A 69 -3.75 1.61 12.10
C LEU A 69 -4.15 2.07 13.51
N GLY A 70 -4.11 1.21 14.51
CA GLY A 70 -4.56 1.51 15.87
C GLY A 70 -6.04 1.89 15.94
N CYS A 71 -6.89 1.27 15.09
CA CYS A 71 -8.30 1.62 14.97
C CYS A 71 -9.21 0.52 15.55
N SER A 72 -10.51 0.79 15.67
CA SER A 72 -11.47 -0.24 16.12
C SER A 72 -11.67 -1.35 15.08
N GLU A 73 -12.09 -2.54 15.51
CA GLU A 73 -12.38 -3.67 14.60
C GLU A 73 -13.44 -3.34 13.54
N VAL A 74 -14.43 -2.53 13.91
CA VAL A 74 -15.46 -2.03 12.97
C VAL A 74 -14.81 -1.16 11.88
N THR A 75 -13.89 -0.27 12.28
CA THR A 75 -13.14 0.58 11.35
C THR A 75 -12.28 -0.28 10.42
N ALA A 76 -11.58 -1.27 10.96
CA ALA A 76 -10.76 -2.19 10.18
C ALA A 76 -11.60 -3.00 9.17
N THR A 77 -12.78 -3.47 9.57
CA THR A 77 -13.74 -4.13 8.65
C THR A 77 -14.13 -3.19 7.52
N SER A 78 -14.39 -1.92 7.83
CA SER A 78 -14.69 -0.91 6.81
C SER A 78 -13.51 -0.74 5.84
N TYR A 79 -12.27 -0.67 6.33
CA TYR A 79 -11.10 -0.60 5.44
C TYR A 79 -11.00 -1.82 4.52
N LEU A 80 -11.19 -3.04 5.04
CA LEU A 80 -11.15 -4.26 4.24
C LEU A 80 -12.18 -4.23 3.11
N LYS A 81 -13.44 -3.90 3.42
CA LYS A 81 -14.50 -3.77 2.42
C LYS A 81 -14.18 -2.73 1.35
N ARG A 82 -13.64 -1.56 1.74
CA ARG A 82 -13.26 -0.52 0.77
C ARG A 82 -12.13 -0.97 -0.15
N MET A 83 -11.14 -1.66 0.40
CA MET A 83 -10.00 -2.19 -0.38
C MET A 83 -10.44 -3.32 -1.32
N GLU A 84 -11.40 -4.16 -0.91
CA GLU A 84 -11.94 -5.29 -1.67
C GLU A 84 -12.97 -4.84 -2.72
N ASP A 85 -14.00 -4.11 -2.30
CA ASP A 85 -15.17 -3.80 -3.13
C ASP A 85 -14.94 -2.59 -4.03
N GLU A 86 -14.29 -1.56 -3.53
CA GLU A 86 -14.20 -0.28 -4.23
C GLU A 86 -12.87 -0.08 -4.94
N MET A 87 -11.76 -0.33 -4.24
CA MET A 87 -10.43 -0.17 -4.81
C MET A 87 -9.97 -1.40 -5.61
N LYS A 88 -10.55 -2.58 -5.35
CA LYS A 88 -10.18 -3.86 -5.98
C LYS A 88 -8.66 -4.11 -5.91
N ILE A 89 -8.08 -3.82 -4.73
CA ILE A 89 -6.64 -3.96 -4.47
C ILE A 89 -6.31 -5.14 -3.56
N ILE A 90 -7.32 -5.79 -2.97
CA ILE A 90 -7.16 -7.01 -2.19
C ILE A 90 -8.14 -8.07 -2.68
N VAL A 91 -7.78 -9.33 -2.45
CA VAL A 91 -8.64 -10.49 -2.75
C VAL A 91 -8.75 -11.40 -1.52
N PRO A 92 -9.92 -12.02 -1.30
CA PRO A 92 -10.08 -12.99 -0.25
C PRO A 92 -9.21 -14.23 -0.50
N VAL A 93 -8.72 -14.84 0.57
CA VAL A 93 -7.94 -16.08 0.52
C VAL A 93 -8.79 -17.23 1.02
N GLU A 94 -9.13 -18.14 0.12
CA GLU A 94 -9.85 -19.37 0.48
C GLU A 94 -8.91 -20.37 1.16
N GLY A 95 -9.44 -21.17 2.09
CA GLY A 95 -8.68 -22.21 2.79
C GLY A 95 -7.93 -21.78 4.05
N MET A 96 -7.89 -20.48 4.39
CA MET A 96 -7.24 -19.96 5.62
C MET A 96 -8.23 -19.42 6.68
N GLY A 97 -9.52 -19.68 6.51
CA GLY A 97 -10.59 -19.15 7.34
C GLY A 97 -11.19 -17.85 6.81
N LYS A 98 -12.40 -17.52 7.27
CA LYS A 98 -13.14 -16.33 6.81
C LYS A 98 -12.40 -15.04 7.18
N GLY A 99 -12.45 -14.05 6.29
CA GLY A 99 -11.90 -12.71 6.54
C GLY A 99 -10.38 -12.62 6.41
N LYS A 100 -9.75 -13.53 5.67
CA LYS A 100 -8.35 -13.45 5.25
C LYS A 100 -8.25 -12.90 3.84
N TYR A 101 -7.29 -12.01 3.65
CA TYR A 101 -7.10 -11.23 2.45
C TYR A 101 -5.61 -11.17 2.09
N LYS A 102 -5.32 -10.96 0.81
CA LYS A 102 -3.99 -10.63 0.30
C LYS A 102 -4.09 -9.46 -0.67
N PHE A 103 -3.03 -8.67 -0.79
CA PHE A 103 -2.97 -7.65 -1.83
C PHE A 103 -2.90 -8.31 -3.21
N SER A 104 -3.69 -7.80 -4.13
CA SER A 104 -3.66 -8.16 -5.55
C SER A 104 -2.59 -7.32 -6.23
N VAL A 105 -1.33 -7.62 -5.92
CA VAL A 105 -0.17 -7.17 -6.68
C VAL A 105 -0.03 -8.02 -7.94
#